data_AF-A0A1B6F5B6-F1
#
_entry.id   AF-A0A1B6F5B6-F1
#
_cell.length_a   1.000
_cell.length_b   1.000
_cell.length_c   1.000
_cell.angle_alpha   90.00
_cell.angle_beta   90.00
_cell.angle_gamma   90.00
#
_symmetry.space_group_name_H-M   'P 1'
#
loop_
_entity.id
_entity.type
_entity.pdbx_description
1 polymer ?
#
loop_
_entity_poly.entity_id
_entity_poly.type
_entity_poly.pdbx_seq_one_letter_code
_entity_poly.pdbx_strand_id
1 'polypeptide(L)'
;IDKIFVSSKEIGLPPCTLREIIFFLKKKYCESIGLEYMYLYNPEQINWINNWINNNNILYNNEKFKILININKATKFENFIHTKFVGQKRFSIEGNESILPAINYIIEYSSINYSIKDFVIGMSHRGRLNILCNILKKNCKKIFSEFFGKEYIEKKFLGDVKYHLGDNIYIKNKIGREIHIMNVPNSSHLESVSPIVEGIVRAKIDNDYNCNLNKVIPILIHGDAAFSAQGIAYEVIQMSLLEGYKTGGTIHIIVNNQIGFTTNCSDSRSSIYCTDLAKVILSPVIHVNSDDVESVIYSIRFAIDFRMSYNKDVFVDLLGYRKYGHNEGDDPRFTQPNFYKIIDNNKNLYFIYKNKLKKNKLIYKNKIKFYEKKYKNYLNNGFIKSKFEIKTKLDNFLIYKEKLNSANYKVLINEVKTTFKKNILLKIGNKIYNVPKNKKFYNKTVKFLKIKKKKTFKKRNCRLGYS
;
A
#
# COMPACT_ATOMS: atom_id res chain seq x y z
N ILE A 1 -42.91 -15.42 -6.59
CA ILE A 1 -41.58 -15.43 -5.92
C ILE A 1 -41.46 -16.59 -4.91
N ASP A 2 -42.55 -17.34 -4.68
CA ASP A 2 -42.63 -18.38 -3.63
C ASP A 2 -42.53 -19.81 -4.17
N LYS A 3 -42.11 -19.98 -5.43
CA LYS A 3 -41.77 -21.31 -5.99
C LYS A 3 -40.45 -21.79 -5.40
N ILE A 4 -40.35 -23.10 -5.13
CA ILE A 4 -39.14 -23.76 -4.61
C ILE A 4 -38.20 -24.11 -5.78
N PHE A 5 -36.92 -23.84 -5.61
CA PHE A 5 -35.89 -24.15 -6.59
C PHE A 5 -34.81 -25.04 -5.97
N VAL A 6 -34.42 -26.10 -6.69
CA VAL A 6 -33.31 -26.98 -6.28
C VAL A 6 -31.95 -26.32 -6.51
N SER A 7 -31.87 -25.32 -7.41
CA SER A 7 -30.66 -24.55 -7.70
C SER A 7 -30.14 -23.72 -6.51
N SER A 8 -30.91 -23.59 -5.42
CA SER A 8 -30.40 -23.01 -4.16
C SER A 8 -29.21 -23.78 -3.58
N LYS A 9 -29.02 -25.05 -3.97
CA LYS A 9 -27.84 -25.84 -3.59
C LYS A 9 -26.52 -25.25 -4.10
N GLU A 10 -26.52 -24.59 -5.26
CA GLU A 10 -25.33 -23.94 -5.84
C GLU A 10 -24.80 -22.79 -4.96
N ILE A 11 -25.66 -22.23 -4.11
CA ILE A 11 -25.32 -21.15 -3.18
C ILE A 11 -25.25 -21.65 -1.74
N GLY A 12 -25.19 -22.97 -1.54
CA GLY A 12 -25.04 -23.61 -0.23
C GLY A 12 -26.31 -23.65 0.62
N LEU A 13 -27.49 -23.49 0.02
CA LEU A 13 -28.78 -23.57 0.70
C LEU A 13 -29.53 -24.88 0.34
N PRO A 14 -30.36 -25.44 1.25
CA PRO A 14 -31.31 -26.49 0.86
C PRO A 14 -32.35 -25.94 -0.14
N PRO A 15 -33.10 -26.79 -0.86
CA PRO A 15 -34.19 -26.35 -1.74
C PRO A 15 -35.11 -25.37 -1.02
N CYS A 16 -35.17 -24.14 -1.53
CA CYS A 16 -35.88 -23.04 -0.88
C CYS A 16 -36.58 -22.16 -1.92
N THR A 17 -37.42 -21.23 -1.46
CA THR A 17 -38.18 -20.35 -2.33
C THR A 17 -37.28 -19.34 -3.05
N LEU A 18 -37.67 -18.87 -4.24
CA LEU A 18 -36.95 -17.78 -4.93
C LEU A 18 -36.80 -16.53 -4.05
N ARG A 19 -37.77 -16.27 -3.16
CA ARG A 19 -37.70 -15.20 -2.15
C ARG A 19 -36.48 -15.34 -1.24
N GLU A 20 -36.27 -16.53 -0.71
CA GLU A 20 -35.15 -16.84 0.20
C GLU A 20 -33.81 -16.79 -0.54
N ILE A 21 -33.77 -17.28 -1.78
CA ILE A 21 -32.60 -17.17 -2.66
C ILE A 21 -32.23 -15.70 -2.88
N ILE A 22 -33.19 -14.85 -3.28
CA ILE A 22 -32.94 -13.42 -3.49
C ILE A 22 -32.49 -12.73 -2.21
N PHE A 23 -33.13 -13.04 -1.08
CA PHE A 23 -32.74 -12.49 0.22
C PHE A 23 -31.30 -12.87 0.59
N PHE A 24 -30.94 -14.14 0.44
CA PHE A 24 -29.59 -14.62 0.71
C PHE A 24 -28.55 -13.96 -0.20
N LEU A 25 -28.81 -13.90 -1.52
CA LEU A 25 -27.91 -13.29 -2.49
C LEU A 25 -27.72 -11.79 -2.22
N LYS A 26 -28.80 -11.05 -1.94
CA LYS A 26 -28.70 -9.62 -1.58
C LYS A 26 -27.86 -9.43 -0.32
N LYS A 27 -28.07 -10.25 0.71
CA LYS A 27 -27.31 -10.18 1.96
C LYS A 27 -25.82 -10.50 1.77
N LYS A 28 -25.47 -11.33 0.79
CA LYS A 28 -24.07 -11.72 0.51
C LYS A 28 -23.34 -10.77 -0.43
N TYR A 29 -24.03 -10.24 -1.45
CA TYR A 29 -23.41 -9.52 -2.56
C TYR A 29 -23.82 -8.05 -2.71
N CYS A 30 -24.83 -7.58 -1.97
CA CYS A 30 -25.41 -6.24 -2.15
C CYS A 30 -25.43 -5.40 -0.86
N GLU A 31 -24.60 -5.76 0.12
CA GLU A 31 -24.42 -5.01 1.38
C GLU A 31 -23.19 -4.07 1.24
N SER A 32 -22.42 -3.87 2.32
CA SER A 32 -21.23 -3.00 2.33
C SER A 32 -20.06 -3.47 1.45
N ILE A 33 -20.09 -4.69 0.91
CA ILE A 33 -19.01 -5.30 0.13
C ILE A 33 -19.56 -5.79 -1.21
N GLY A 34 -18.98 -5.32 -2.30
CA GLY A 34 -19.10 -5.88 -3.65
C GLY A 34 -17.82 -6.58 -4.06
N LEU A 35 -17.91 -7.76 -4.65
CA LEU A 35 -16.76 -8.57 -5.03
C LEU A 35 -16.80 -8.90 -6.53
N GLU A 36 -15.77 -8.51 -7.27
CA GLU A 36 -15.60 -8.90 -8.67
C GLU A 36 -14.51 -9.97 -8.79
N TYR A 37 -14.91 -11.18 -9.20
CA TYR A 37 -13.99 -12.30 -9.35
C TYR A 37 -14.41 -13.32 -10.43
N MET A 38 -15.58 -13.17 -11.05
CA MET A 38 -16.07 -14.16 -12.02
C MET A 38 -15.30 -14.17 -13.36
N TYR A 39 -14.42 -13.20 -13.60
CA TYR A 39 -13.46 -13.23 -14.72
C TYR A 39 -12.22 -14.08 -14.44
N LEU A 40 -12.03 -14.59 -13.21
CA LEU A 40 -10.98 -15.55 -12.92
C LEU A 40 -11.28 -16.85 -13.66
N TYR A 41 -10.25 -17.49 -14.23
CA TYR A 41 -10.41 -18.79 -14.91
C TYR A 41 -10.04 -19.98 -14.00
N ASN A 42 -9.31 -19.75 -12.91
CA ASN A 42 -8.83 -20.83 -12.03
C ASN A 42 -9.97 -21.32 -11.10
N PRO A 43 -10.45 -22.58 -11.24
CA PRO A 43 -11.54 -23.10 -10.42
C PRO A 43 -11.21 -23.16 -8.93
N GLU A 44 -9.94 -23.40 -8.56
CA GLU A 44 -9.52 -23.41 -7.15
C GLU A 44 -9.64 -22.02 -6.52
N GLN A 45 -9.23 -20.97 -7.24
CA GLN A 45 -9.37 -19.59 -6.78
C GLN A 45 -10.84 -19.20 -6.65
N ILE A 46 -11.68 -19.57 -7.63
CA ILE A 46 -13.13 -19.33 -7.57
C ILE A 46 -13.74 -20.04 -6.35
N ASN A 47 -13.43 -21.32 -6.13
CA ASN A 47 -13.94 -22.07 -5.00
C ASN A 47 -13.46 -21.52 -3.66
N TRP A 48 -12.20 -21.09 -3.58
CA TRP A 48 -11.65 -20.43 -2.40
C TRP A 48 -12.41 -19.15 -2.07
N ILE A 49 -12.69 -18.33 -3.08
CA ILE A 49 -13.48 -17.10 -2.94
C ILE A 49 -14.91 -17.42 -2.48
N ASN A 50 -15.57 -18.39 -3.11
CA ASN A 50 -16.92 -18.83 -2.74
C ASN A 50 -16.99 -19.28 -1.27
N ASN A 51 -16.01 -20.06 -0.82
CA ASN A 51 -15.90 -20.50 0.57
C ASN A 51 -15.71 -19.31 1.51
N TRP A 52 -14.89 -18.34 1.12
CA TRP A 52 -14.69 -17.13 1.92
C TRP A 52 -15.97 -16.31 2.06
N ILE A 53 -16.71 -16.09 0.97
CA ILE A 53 -18.01 -15.37 0.96
C ILE A 53 -19.01 -16.05 1.90
N ASN A 54 -19.00 -17.38 1.92
CA ASN A 54 -19.91 -18.16 2.77
C ASN A 54 -19.53 -18.11 4.26
N ASN A 55 -18.25 -17.88 4.58
CA ASN A 55 -17.75 -17.80 5.94
C ASN A 55 -18.05 -16.45 6.62
N ASN A 56 -18.95 -16.47 7.61
CA ASN A 56 -19.14 -15.31 8.47
C ASN A 56 -17.91 -15.13 9.37
N ASN A 57 -17.27 -13.96 9.31
CA ASN A 57 -16.26 -13.62 10.30
C ASN A 57 -16.69 -12.51 11.22
N ILE A 58 -16.58 -12.83 12.51
CA ILE A 58 -17.01 -12.00 13.60
C ILE A 58 -15.75 -11.43 14.23
N LEU A 59 -15.62 -10.11 14.19
CA LEU A 59 -14.57 -9.41 14.92
C LEU A 59 -14.84 -9.50 16.43
N TYR A 60 -13.82 -9.85 17.19
CA TYR A 60 -13.92 -9.88 18.65
C TYR A 60 -14.06 -8.46 19.22
N ASN A 61 -14.69 -8.33 20.39
CA ASN A 61 -14.92 -7.02 21.04
C ASN A 61 -13.63 -6.20 21.22
N ASN A 62 -12.51 -6.88 21.53
CA ASN A 62 -11.21 -6.24 21.66
C ASN A 62 -10.67 -5.70 20.32
N GLU A 63 -10.94 -6.36 19.20
CA GLU A 63 -10.58 -5.88 17.86
C GLU A 63 -11.44 -4.68 17.48
N LYS A 64 -12.76 -4.77 17.71
CA LYS A 64 -13.68 -3.66 17.48
C LYS A 64 -13.27 -2.39 18.22
N PHE A 65 -12.86 -2.54 19.49
CA PHE A 65 -12.34 -1.42 20.28
C PHE A 65 -11.03 -0.86 19.70
N LYS A 66 -10.08 -1.71 19.28
CA LYS A 66 -8.82 -1.25 18.66
C LYS A 66 -9.06 -0.49 17.36
N ILE A 67 -9.99 -0.97 16.53
CA ILE A 67 -10.42 -0.29 15.31
C ILE A 67 -10.94 1.12 15.64
N LEU A 68 -11.80 1.24 16.66
CA LEU A 68 -12.30 2.56 17.10
C LEU A 68 -11.16 3.49 17.56
N ILE A 69 -10.15 2.98 18.25
CA ILE A 69 -8.98 3.77 18.66
C ILE A 69 -8.17 4.23 17.45
N ASN A 70 -7.99 3.38 16.44
CA ASN A 70 -7.30 3.76 15.21
C ASN A 70 -8.07 4.85 14.46
N ILE A 71 -9.38 4.72 14.28
CA ILE A 71 -10.21 5.76 13.67
C ILE A 71 -10.13 7.06 14.47
N ASN A 72 -10.16 6.99 15.81
CA ASN A 72 -9.98 8.18 16.65
C ASN A 72 -8.64 8.89 16.37
N LYS A 73 -7.55 8.13 16.23
CA LYS A 73 -6.25 8.72 15.89
C LYS A 73 -6.30 9.40 14.52
N ALA A 74 -6.84 8.72 13.51
CA ALA A 74 -6.99 9.26 12.16
C ALA A 74 -7.75 10.59 12.18
N THR A 75 -8.96 10.59 12.72
CA THR A 75 -9.85 11.76 12.75
C THR A 75 -9.29 12.89 13.63
N LYS A 76 -8.74 12.59 14.82
CA LYS A 76 -8.23 13.64 15.73
C LYS A 76 -6.94 14.27 15.23
N PHE A 77 -6.10 13.53 14.51
CA PHE A 77 -4.89 14.09 13.89
C PHE A 77 -5.24 15.15 12.85
N GLU A 78 -6.17 14.85 11.94
CA GLU A 78 -6.59 15.79 10.90
C GLU A 78 -7.26 17.03 11.48
N ASN A 79 -8.19 16.85 12.42
CA ASN A 79 -8.84 17.96 13.12
C ASN A 79 -7.83 18.85 13.87
N PHE A 80 -6.78 18.25 14.43
CA PHE A 80 -5.73 19.00 15.11
C PHE A 80 -4.95 19.88 14.13
N ILE A 81 -4.56 19.34 12.96
CA ILE A 81 -3.86 20.13 11.96
C ILE A 81 -4.77 21.23 11.41
N HIS A 82 -6.02 20.91 11.10
CA HIS A 82 -7.00 21.87 10.62
C HIS A 82 -7.16 23.07 11.57
N THR A 83 -7.16 22.82 12.88
CA THR A 83 -7.31 23.89 13.89
C THR A 83 -6.02 24.66 14.20
N LYS A 84 -4.84 24.02 14.11
CA LYS A 84 -3.56 24.64 14.48
C LYS A 84 -2.77 25.24 13.32
N PHE A 85 -3.00 24.77 12.10
CA PHE A 85 -2.27 25.15 10.90
C PHE A 85 -3.25 25.55 9.79
N VAL A 86 -4.07 26.57 10.08
CA VAL A 86 -5.07 27.10 9.14
C VAL A 86 -4.39 27.58 7.86
N GLY A 87 -4.95 27.24 6.70
CA GLY A 87 -4.43 27.61 5.37
C GLY A 87 -3.24 26.77 4.89
N GLN A 88 -2.71 25.85 5.70
CA GLN A 88 -1.61 24.97 5.28
C GLN A 88 -2.14 23.71 4.60
N LYS A 89 -1.61 23.39 3.42
CA LYS A 89 -1.95 22.17 2.67
C LYS A 89 -1.46 20.93 3.41
N ARG A 90 -2.36 19.97 3.65
CA ARG A 90 -2.04 18.67 4.27
C ARG A 90 -2.60 17.46 3.51
N PHE A 91 -3.56 17.68 2.60
CA PHE A 91 -4.26 16.63 1.86
C PHE A 91 -4.94 15.62 2.78
N SER A 92 -5.89 16.11 3.58
CA SER A 92 -6.63 15.34 4.58
C SER A 92 -7.23 14.04 4.02
N ILE A 93 -7.23 13.01 4.87
CA ILE A 93 -7.88 11.71 4.64
C ILE A 93 -9.34 11.68 5.10
N GLU A 94 -9.90 12.78 5.62
CA GLU A 94 -11.27 12.83 6.15
C GLU A 94 -12.31 12.46 5.09
N GLY A 95 -13.14 11.44 5.43
CA GLY A 95 -14.03 10.71 4.53
C GLY A 95 -13.48 9.36 4.06
N ASN A 96 -12.23 9.03 4.45
CA ASN A 96 -11.55 7.78 4.16
C ASN A 96 -10.69 7.28 5.35
N GLU A 97 -11.07 7.62 6.58
CA GLU A 97 -10.30 7.29 7.78
C GLU A 97 -10.15 5.78 8.04
N SER A 98 -10.96 4.95 7.39
CA SER A 98 -10.92 3.48 7.45
C SER A 98 -9.61 2.89 6.90
N ILE A 99 -8.85 3.66 6.10
CA ILE A 99 -7.53 3.23 5.62
C ILE A 99 -6.54 2.97 6.76
N LEU A 100 -6.63 3.73 7.85
CA LEU A 100 -5.71 3.59 8.97
C LEU A 100 -5.90 2.26 9.72
N PRO A 101 -7.12 1.84 10.12
CA PRO A 101 -7.32 0.49 10.63
C PRO A 101 -7.04 -0.59 9.58
N ALA A 102 -7.29 -0.36 8.27
CA ALA A 102 -6.94 -1.31 7.21
C ALA A 102 -5.43 -1.63 7.17
N ILE A 103 -4.57 -0.61 7.08
CA ILE A 103 -3.10 -0.79 7.04
C ILE A 103 -2.59 -1.44 8.33
N ASN A 104 -3.09 -0.99 9.50
CA ASN A 104 -2.75 -1.63 10.78
C ASN A 104 -3.11 -3.12 10.79
N TYR A 105 -4.26 -3.47 10.21
CA TYR A 105 -4.70 -4.86 10.13
C TYR A 105 -3.82 -5.69 9.19
N ILE A 106 -3.45 -5.16 8.01
CA ILE A 106 -2.46 -5.81 7.11
C ILE A 106 -1.19 -6.16 7.88
N ILE A 107 -0.62 -5.18 8.56
CA ILE A 107 0.66 -5.33 9.26
C ILE A 107 0.54 -6.35 10.41
N GLU A 108 -0.48 -6.18 11.25
CA GLU A 108 -0.65 -7.01 12.44
C GLU A 108 -1.01 -8.45 12.08
N TYR A 109 -2.04 -8.64 11.26
CA TYR A 109 -2.55 -9.95 10.88
C TYR A 109 -1.50 -10.74 10.08
N SER A 110 -0.84 -10.12 9.10
CA SER A 110 0.15 -10.82 8.27
C SER A 110 1.42 -11.18 9.04
N SER A 111 1.88 -10.32 9.96
CA SER A 111 3.07 -10.62 10.77
C SER A 111 2.84 -11.75 11.78
N ILE A 112 1.62 -11.89 12.31
CA ILE A 112 1.27 -12.92 13.29
C ILE A 112 1.03 -14.25 12.57
N ASN A 113 0.11 -14.27 11.60
CA ASN A 113 -0.37 -15.51 10.98
C ASN A 113 0.56 -16.05 9.90
N TYR A 114 1.25 -15.18 9.16
CA TYR A 114 2.11 -15.58 8.03
C TYR A 114 3.60 -15.32 8.27
N SER A 115 3.96 -14.80 9.45
CA SER A 115 5.36 -14.50 9.79
C SER A 115 6.06 -13.57 8.78
N ILE A 116 5.31 -12.62 8.23
CA ILE A 116 5.82 -11.52 7.42
C ILE A 116 6.71 -10.62 8.26
N LYS A 117 7.83 -10.17 7.68
CA LYS A 117 8.86 -9.37 8.34
C LYS A 117 8.95 -7.95 7.82
N ASP A 118 8.73 -7.72 6.53
CA ASP A 118 8.79 -6.38 5.93
C ASP A 118 7.46 -5.97 5.29
N PHE A 119 7.13 -4.69 5.44
CA PHE A 119 6.03 -4.02 4.77
C PHE A 119 6.57 -2.78 4.07
N VAL A 120 6.41 -2.71 2.75
CA VAL A 120 6.88 -1.57 1.94
C VAL A 120 5.65 -0.88 1.36
N ILE A 121 5.45 0.37 1.76
CA ILE A 121 4.29 1.19 1.41
C ILE A 121 4.70 2.21 0.36
N GLY A 122 3.94 2.28 -0.73
CA GLY A 122 3.93 3.42 -1.64
C GLY A 122 2.58 4.09 -1.59
N MET A 123 2.54 5.42 -1.48
CA MET A 123 1.28 6.14 -1.45
C MET A 123 1.38 7.55 -2.03
N SER A 124 0.26 8.04 -2.54
CA SER A 124 0.09 9.45 -2.93
C SER A 124 0.05 10.41 -1.72
N HIS A 125 -0.31 11.67 -1.95
CA HIS A 125 -0.39 12.69 -0.90
C HIS A 125 -1.52 12.47 0.11
N ARG A 126 -2.61 11.78 -0.28
CA ARG A 126 -3.86 11.71 0.49
C ARG A 126 -3.68 10.96 1.81
N GLY A 127 -3.77 11.67 2.93
CA GLY A 127 -3.60 11.08 4.27
C GLY A 127 -2.18 10.70 4.64
N ARG A 128 -1.17 11.10 3.86
CA ARG A 128 0.21 10.66 4.07
C ARG A 128 0.75 11.03 5.44
N LEU A 129 0.53 12.27 5.89
CA LEU A 129 0.98 12.72 7.21
C LEU A 129 0.32 11.91 8.34
N ASN A 130 -0.91 11.47 8.13
CA ASN A 130 -1.65 10.63 9.06
C ASN A 130 -0.99 9.25 9.17
N ILE A 131 -0.68 8.62 8.03
CA ILE A 131 0.01 7.33 7.97
C ILE A 131 1.41 7.43 8.56
N LEU A 132 2.17 8.51 8.27
CA LEU A 132 3.47 8.76 8.87
C LEU A 132 3.38 8.85 10.41
N CYS A 133 2.49 9.66 10.99
CA CYS A 133 2.42 9.75 12.47
C CYS A 133 1.82 8.48 13.11
N ASN A 134 0.81 7.85 12.49
CA ASN A 134 0.02 6.81 13.16
C ASN A 134 0.40 5.36 12.82
N ILE A 135 0.98 5.09 11.65
CA ILE A 135 1.49 3.76 11.27
C ILE A 135 2.99 3.69 11.52
N LEU A 136 3.75 4.62 10.94
CA LEU A 136 5.21 4.66 11.05
C LEU A 136 5.71 5.27 12.37
N LYS A 137 4.79 5.77 13.20
CA LYS A 137 5.11 6.42 14.49
C LYS A 137 6.10 7.57 14.34
N LYS A 138 6.15 8.21 13.15
CA LYS A 138 6.93 9.43 12.92
C LYS A 138 6.52 10.43 13.97
N ASN A 139 7.49 10.93 14.72
CA ASN A 139 7.20 11.78 15.86
C ASN A 139 6.40 13.00 15.40
N CYS A 140 5.18 13.18 15.93
CA CYS A 140 4.33 14.30 15.56
C CYS A 140 5.02 15.68 15.80
N LYS A 141 6.03 15.77 16.70
CA LYS A 141 6.91 16.96 16.80
C LYS A 141 7.58 17.29 15.46
N LYS A 142 8.19 16.30 14.79
CA LYS A 142 8.88 16.46 13.50
C LYS A 142 7.90 16.86 12.41
N ILE A 143 6.75 16.20 12.36
CA ILE A 143 5.70 16.55 11.39
C ILE A 143 5.25 18.01 11.59
N PHE A 144 5.03 18.44 12.83
CA PHE A 144 4.62 19.83 13.10
C PHE A 144 5.73 20.86 12.86
N SER A 145 7.02 20.52 13.02
CA SER A 145 8.10 21.44 12.63
C SER A 145 8.16 21.66 11.11
N GLU A 146 7.79 20.66 10.30
CA GLU A 146 7.60 20.79 8.84
C GLU A 146 6.41 21.72 8.46
N PHE A 147 5.49 22.01 9.39
CA PHE A 147 4.46 23.04 9.18
C PHE A 147 4.95 24.47 9.42
N PHE A 148 6.01 24.64 10.22
CA PHE A 148 6.61 25.95 10.48
C PHE A 148 7.66 26.36 9.43
N GLY A 149 7.98 25.49 8.46
CA GLY A 149 8.92 25.81 7.38
C GLY A 149 10.37 26.04 7.86
N LYS A 150 10.78 25.35 8.92
CA LYS A 150 12.10 25.55 9.53
C LYS A 150 13.22 24.96 8.67
N GLU A 151 14.36 25.64 8.63
CA GLU A 151 15.53 25.21 7.86
C GLU A 151 16.01 23.80 8.23
N TYR A 152 16.50 23.07 7.24
CA TYR A 152 17.14 21.77 7.47
C TYR A 152 18.53 21.94 8.08
N ILE A 153 18.94 20.97 8.90
CA ILE A 153 20.32 20.92 9.46
C ILE A 153 21.35 20.81 8.33
N GLU A 154 21.02 20.03 7.28
CA GLU A 154 21.90 19.79 6.14
C GLU A 154 21.76 20.90 5.09
N LYS A 155 22.74 21.83 5.07
CA LYS A 155 22.75 22.99 4.15
C LYS A 155 22.72 22.64 2.66
N LYS A 156 23.03 21.40 2.27
CA LYS A 156 23.08 20.94 0.87
C LYS A 156 21.78 20.29 0.39
N PHE A 157 20.80 20.12 1.27
CA PHE A 157 19.52 19.50 0.92
C PHE A 157 18.48 20.58 0.64
N LEU A 158 17.97 20.64 -0.59
CA LEU A 158 16.92 21.60 -1.00
C LEU A 158 15.56 21.32 -0.34
N GLY A 159 15.41 20.15 0.29
CA GLY A 159 14.15 19.73 0.88
C GLY A 159 13.19 19.13 -0.13
N ASP A 160 12.07 18.62 0.37
CA ASP A 160 10.86 18.38 -0.39
C ASP A 160 9.66 18.75 0.49
N VAL A 161 8.46 18.79 -0.08
CA VAL A 161 7.24 19.04 0.67
C VAL A 161 6.94 17.89 1.63
N LYS A 162 6.38 18.23 2.80
CA LYS A 162 6.12 17.29 3.91
C LYS A 162 5.34 16.02 3.52
N TYR A 163 4.48 16.11 2.52
CA TYR A 163 3.68 15.01 1.99
C TYR A 163 4.36 14.22 0.86
N HIS A 164 5.67 14.39 0.65
CA HIS A 164 6.51 13.52 -0.20
C HIS A 164 7.52 12.70 0.62
N LEU A 165 7.80 13.12 1.85
CA LEU A 165 8.82 12.49 2.69
C LEU A 165 8.45 11.05 3.04
N GLY A 166 9.45 10.17 3.01
CA GLY A 166 9.36 8.79 3.49
C GLY A 166 9.76 8.67 4.95
N ASP A 167 9.55 7.49 5.53
CA ASP A 167 10.06 7.12 6.84
C ASP A 167 10.11 5.60 6.96
N ASN A 168 10.87 5.08 7.92
CA ASN A 168 10.91 3.66 8.23
C ASN A 168 11.01 3.43 9.74
N ILE A 169 10.57 2.25 10.19
CA ILE A 169 10.62 1.87 11.59
C ILE A 169 10.68 0.36 11.76
N TYR A 170 11.44 -0.08 12.77
CA TYR A 170 11.32 -1.43 13.33
C TYR A 170 10.42 -1.40 14.56
N ILE A 171 9.42 -2.28 14.59
CA ILE A 171 8.55 -2.46 15.76
C ILE A 171 8.45 -3.95 16.10
N LYS A 172 8.12 -4.27 17.35
CA LYS A 172 7.74 -5.63 17.74
C LYS A 172 6.23 -5.79 17.62
N ASN A 173 5.79 -6.87 16.99
CA ASN A 173 4.38 -7.26 16.99
C ASN A 173 3.97 -7.83 18.36
N LYS A 174 2.70 -8.23 18.51
CA LYS A 174 2.14 -8.70 19.80
C LYS A 174 2.80 -9.96 20.36
N ILE A 175 3.41 -10.78 19.51
CA ILE A 175 4.11 -12.01 19.88
C ILE A 175 5.63 -11.80 19.93
N GLY A 176 6.10 -10.54 19.92
CA GLY A 176 7.50 -10.18 20.10
C GLY A 176 8.36 -10.26 18.84
N ARG A 177 7.82 -10.64 17.68
CA ARG A 177 8.55 -10.67 16.41
C ARG A 177 8.83 -9.25 15.93
N GLU A 178 10.07 -9.00 15.54
CA GLU A 178 10.46 -7.75 14.90
C GLU A 178 9.90 -7.69 13.47
N ILE A 179 9.32 -6.54 13.14
CA ILE A 179 8.80 -6.22 11.81
C ILE A 179 9.31 -4.84 11.39
N HIS A 180 9.62 -4.72 10.11
CA HIS A 180 10.07 -3.49 9.47
C HIS A 180 8.93 -2.93 8.62
N ILE A 181 8.65 -1.64 8.79
CA ILE A 181 7.66 -0.91 8.00
C ILE A 181 8.36 0.28 7.39
N MET A 182 8.18 0.47 6.09
CA MET A 182 8.76 1.60 5.35
C MET A 182 7.72 2.22 4.43
N ASN A 183 7.64 3.54 4.41
CA ASN A 183 6.92 4.28 3.38
C ASN A 183 7.93 5.00 2.49
N VAL A 184 7.88 4.70 1.20
CA VAL A 184 8.85 5.19 0.21
C VAL A 184 8.59 6.67 -0.09
N PRO A 185 9.62 7.54 -0.11
CA PRO A 185 9.46 8.92 -0.57
C PRO A 185 9.08 8.96 -2.05
N ASN A 186 8.30 9.95 -2.46
CA ASN A 186 7.85 10.06 -3.85
C ASN A 186 7.64 11.50 -4.27
N SER A 187 7.75 11.77 -5.57
CA SER A 187 7.42 13.06 -6.15
C SER A 187 5.91 13.29 -6.26
N SER A 188 5.51 14.48 -6.71
CA SER A 188 4.11 14.81 -7.03
C SER A 188 3.53 13.98 -8.19
N HIS A 189 4.36 13.36 -9.04
CA HIS A 189 3.91 12.55 -10.16
C HIS A 189 3.21 11.31 -9.62
N LEU A 190 1.88 11.31 -9.66
CA LEU A 190 1.06 10.24 -9.10
C LEU A 190 1.39 8.92 -9.79
N GLU A 191 1.27 7.82 -9.04
CA GLU A 191 1.63 6.45 -9.46
C GLU A 191 3.12 6.20 -9.77
N SER A 192 3.98 7.23 -9.82
CA SER A 192 5.40 7.06 -10.17
C SER A 192 6.21 6.28 -9.11
N VAL A 193 5.68 6.18 -7.88
CA VAL A 193 6.31 5.43 -6.78
C VAL A 193 6.07 3.92 -6.87
N SER A 194 5.02 3.49 -7.59
CA SER A 194 4.63 2.08 -7.69
C SER A 194 5.77 1.17 -8.16
N PRO A 195 6.48 1.44 -9.27
CA PRO A 195 7.61 0.58 -9.67
C PRO A 195 8.80 0.66 -8.71
N ILE A 196 8.98 1.77 -8.00
CA ILE A 196 10.06 1.93 -7.01
C ILE A 196 9.81 0.99 -5.81
N VAL A 197 8.56 0.93 -5.34
CA VAL A 197 8.16 0.00 -4.27
C VAL A 197 8.38 -1.45 -4.69
N GLU A 198 7.91 -1.84 -5.88
CA GLU A 198 8.11 -3.20 -6.38
C GLU A 198 9.60 -3.55 -6.52
N GLY A 199 10.42 -2.63 -7.03
CA GLY A 199 11.86 -2.80 -7.12
C GLY A 199 12.54 -2.97 -5.75
N ILE A 200 12.15 -2.17 -4.75
CA ILE A 200 12.65 -2.30 -3.38
C ILE A 200 12.24 -3.65 -2.77
N VAL A 201 10.98 -4.04 -2.94
CA VAL A 201 10.46 -5.32 -2.43
C VAL A 201 11.19 -6.49 -3.10
N ARG A 202 11.36 -6.44 -4.42
CA ARG A 202 12.10 -7.46 -5.17
C ARG A 202 13.55 -7.56 -4.68
N ALA A 203 14.23 -6.44 -4.50
CA ALA A 203 15.59 -6.44 -3.97
C ALA A 203 15.68 -7.05 -2.56
N LYS A 204 14.69 -6.81 -1.68
CA LYS A 204 14.61 -7.43 -0.35
C LYS A 204 14.37 -8.94 -0.43
N ILE A 205 13.45 -9.36 -1.29
CA ILE A 205 13.16 -10.78 -1.53
C ILE A 205 14.45 -11.51 -1.95
N ASP A 206 15.18 -10.95 -2.91
CA ASP A 206 16.40 -11.58 -3.46
C ASP A 206 17.56 -11.57 -2.44
N ASN A 207 17.79 -10.44 -1.76
CA ASN A 207 19.00 -10.25 -0.93
C ASN A 207 18.81 -10.59 0.56
N ASP A 208 17.62 -10.37 1.11
CA ASP A 208 17.36 -10.52 2.56
C ASP A 208 16.66 -11.84 2.87
N TYR A 209 15.96 -12.44 1.90
CA TYR A 209 15.01 -13.53 2.15
C TYR A 209 15.17 -14.76 1.25
N ASN A 210 16.32 -14.95 0.59
CA ASN A 210 16.61 -16.12 -0.24
C ASN A 210 15.48 -16.42 -1.25
N CYS A 211 14.98 -15.37 -1.92
CA CYS A 211 13.88 -15.42 -2.88
C CYS A 211 12.52 -15.84 -2.29
N ASN A 212 12.33 -15.76 -0.96
CA ASN A 212 11.04 -16.05 -0.34
C ASN A 212 10.07 -14.87 -0.47
N LEU A 213 9.13 -15.00 -1.40
CA LEU A 213 8.06 -14.03 -1.69
C LEU A 213 7.16 -13.75 -0.46
N ASN A 214 7.04 -14.71 0.45
CA ASN A 214 6.16 -14.66 1.63
C ASN A 214 6.87 -14.10 2.87
N LYS A 215 7.82 -13.16 2.69
CA LYS A 215 8.49 -12.41 3.77
C LYS A 215 8.29 -10.91 3.71
N VAL A 216 7.92 -10.38 2.54
CA VAL A 216 7.73 -8.96 2.30
C VAL A 216 6.34 -8.75 1.69
N ILE A 217 5.61 -7.73 2.16
CA ILE A 217 4.35 -7.29 1.53
C ILE A 217 4.52 -5.89 0.93
N PRO A 218 4.41 -5.74 -0.40
CA PRO A 218 4.13 -4.46 -1.03
C PRO A 218 2.68 -4.03 -0.74
N ILE A 219 2.52 -2.79 -0.29
CA ILE A 219 1.22 -2.13 -0.10
C ILE A 219 1.24 -0.85 -0.94
N LEU A 220 0.42 -0.80 -1.99
CA LEU A 220 0.30 0.39 -2.84
C LEU A 220 -1.04 1.08 -2.60
N ILE A 221 -0.98 2.38 -2.32
CA ILE A 221 -2.14 3.21 -2.01
C ILE A 221 -2.33 4.26 -3.10
N HIS A 222 -3.46 4.17 -3.78
CA HIS A 222 -3.75 4.95 -4.98
C HIS A 222 -4.90 5.94 -4.77
N GLY A 223 -5.01 6.94 -5.64
CA GLY A 223 -6.24 7.72 -5.81
C GLY A 223 -7.02 7.21 -7.01
N ASP A 224 -8.35 7.23 -6.97
CA ASP A 224 -9.24 6.69 -8.02
C ASP A 224 -8.95 7.24 -9.42
N ALA A 225 -8.84 8.57 -9.55
CA ALA A 225 -8.57 9.21 -10.83
C ALA A 225 -7.15 8.93 -11.35
N ALA A 226 -6.14 8.88 -10.46
CA ALA A 226 -4.76 8.65 -10.88
C ALA A 226 -4.54 7.19 -11.30
N PHE A 227 -5.06 6.25 -10.51
CA PHE A 227 -4.92 4.83 -10.76
C PHE A 227 -5.51 4.42 -12.11
N SER A 228 -6.69 4.96 -12.45
CA SER A 228 -7.38 4.62 -13.70
C SER A 228 -6.80 5.29 -14.96
N ALA A 229 -6.00 6.36 -14.81
CA ALA A 229 -5.55 7.18 -15.93
C ALA A 229 -4.04 7.17 -16.19
N GLN A 230 -3.21 6.88 -15.18
CA GLN A 230 -1.75 6.88 -15.34
C GLN A 230 -1.27 5.55 -15.94
N GLY A 231 -0.68 5.59 -17.14
CA GLY A 231 -0.19 4.38 -17.83
C GLY A 231 0.83 3.55 -17.04
N ILE A 232 1.59 4.18 -16.14
CA ILE A 232 2.53 3.47 -15.27
C ILE A 232 1.84 2.49 -14.30
N ALA A 233 0.57 2.74 -13.93
CA ALA A 233 -0.20 1.79 -13.13
C ALA A 233 -0.42 0.49 -13.89
N TYR A 234 -0.77 0.56 -15.18
CA TYR A 234 -0.88 -0.60 -16.06
C TYR A 234 0.46 -1.33 -16.21
N GLU A 235 1.55 -0.59 -16.48
CA GLU A 235 2.89 -1.18 -16.65
C GLU A 235 3.31 -2.01 -15.42
N VAL A 236 3.12 -1.48 -14.21
CA VAL A 236 3.48 -2.19 -12.97
C VAL A 236 2.62 -3.44 -12.77
N ILE A 237 1.29 -3.32 -12.92
CA ILE A 237 0.36 -4.43 -12.69
C ILE A 237 0.62 -5.57 -13.67
N GLN A 238 0.84 -5.26 -14.96
CA GLN A 238 1.11 -6.26 -16.00
C GLN A 238 2.38 -7.06 -15.71
N MET A 239 3.35 -6.49 -14.98
CA MET A 239 4.61 -7.12 -14.64
C MET A 239 4.57 -7.97 -13.36
N SER A 240 3.46 -7.96 -12.60
CA SER A 240 3.32 -8.60 -11.28
C SER A 240 3.64 -10.10 -11.25
N LEU A 241 3.44 -10.81 -12.36
CA LEU A 241 3.68 -12.25 -12.49
C LEU A 241 4.99 -12.62 -13.22
N LEU A 242 5.71 -11.64 -13.76
CA LEU A 242 6.93 -11.89 -14.54
C LEU A 242 8.11 -12.29 -13.64
N GLU A 243 8.90 -13.29 -14.04
CA GLU A 243 9.97 -13.84 -13.19
C GLU A 243 10.99 -12.80 -12.71
N GLY A 244 11.31 -11.81 -13.54
CA GLY A 244 12.25 -10.73 -13.20
C GLY A 244 11.69 -9.67 -12.25
N TYR A 245 10.37 -9.65 -12.03
CA TYR A 245 9.67 -8.54 -11.38
C TYR A 245 8.72 -8.95 -10.26
N LYS A 246 8.21 -10.19 -10.28
CA LYS A 246 7.22 -10.68 -9.31
C LYS A 246 7.70 -10.50 -7.87
N THR A 247 6.76 -10.08 -7.02
CA THR A 247 6.97 -9.79 -5.59
C THR A 247 6.05 -10.62 -4.68
N GLY A 248 5.36 -11.61 -5.23
CA GLY A 248 4.47 -12.49 -4.47
C GLY A 248 3.07 -11.92 -4.25
N GLY A 249 2.67 -10.95 -5.08
CA GLY A 249 1.39 -10.26 -5.00
C GLY A 249 1.47 -8.96 -4.22
N THR A 250 0.81 -7.92 -4.72
CA THR A 250 0.67 -6.61 -4.08
C THR A 250 -0.73 -6.40 -3.52
N ILE A 251 -0.82 -5.82 -2.31
CA ILE A 251 -2.11 -5.38 -1.76
C ILE A 251 -2.32 -3.94 -2.20
N HIS A 252 -3.21 -3.74 -3.17
CA HIS A 252 -3.58 -2.41 -3.66
C HIS A 252 -4.78 -1.89 -2.87
N ILE A 253 -4.67 -0.67 -2.35
CA ILE A 253 -5.76 0.04 -1.69
C ILE A 253 -6.04 1.31 -2.47
N ILE A 254 -7.24 1.43 -3.02
CA ILE A 254 -7.64 2.63 -3.74
C ILE A 254 -8.45 3.50 -2.78
N VAL A 255 -7.97 4.71 -2.52
CA VAL A 255 -8.72 5.73 -1.77
C VAL A 255 -9.68 6.41 -2.74
N ASN A 256 -10.80 5.75 -3.00
CA ASN A 256 -11.80 6.19 -3.96
C ASN A 256 -12.75 7.17 -3.29
N ASN A 257 -12.37 8.44 -3.37
CA ASN A 257 -13.18 9.55 -2.89
C ASN A 257 -14.14 10.10 -3.96
N GLN A 258 -14.22 9.42 -5.11
CA GLN A 258 -15.10 9.68 -6.24
C GLN A 258 -14.82 11.00 -6.98
N ILE A 259 -13.65 11.63 -6.76
CA ILE A 259 -13.30 12.92 -7.38
C ILE A 259 -11.79 13.13 -7.56
N GLY A 260 -11.38 13.41 -8.81
CA GLY A 260 -10.00 13.79 -9.15
C GLY A 260 -9.84 15.30 -9.23
N PHE A 261 -9.33 15.96 -8.18
CA PHE A 261 -9.32 17.43 -8.09
C PHE A 261 -10.75 18.00 -8.15
N THR A 262 -11.20 18.49 -9.31
CA THR A 262 -12.58 18.93 -9.62
C THR A 262 -13.29 18.00 -10.61
N THR A 263 -12.55 17.04 -11.20
CA THR A 263 -12.98 16.15 -12.27
C THR A 263 -13.85 15.01 -11.75
N ASN A 264 -14.98 14.76 -12.41
CA ASN A 264 -15.88 13.66 -12.07
C ASN A 264 -15.29 12.29 -12.44
N CYS A 265 -15.85 11.24 -11.85
CA CYS A 265 -15.53 9.86 -12.22
C CYS A 265 -15.76 9.56 -13.71
N SER A 266 -16.83 10.09 -14.31
CA SER A 266 -17.15 9.90 -15.74
C SER A 266 -16.12 10.51 -16.67
N ASP A 267 -15.41 11.54 -16.21
CA ASP A 267 -14.47 12.31 -17.00
C ASP A 267 -13.02 11.84 -16.75
N SER A 268 -12.78 11.03 -15.72
CA SER A 268 -11.47 10.47 -15.38
C SER A 268 -11.21 9.09 -15.98
N ARG A 269 -12.26 8.35 -16.35
CA ARG A 269 -12.15 6.99 -16.91
C ARG A 269 -13.35 6.63 -17.77
N SER A 270 -13.14 5.70 -18.71
CA SER A 270 -14.20 5.12 -19.55
C SER A 270 -14.78 3.81 -18.98
N SER A 271 -14.16 3.27 -17.93
CA SER A 271 -14.56 2.01 -17.28
C SER A 271 -15.48 2.29 -16.08
N ILE A 272 -16.21 1.27 -15.62
CA ILE A 272 -17.16 1.42 -14.50
C ILE A 272 -16.39 1.74 -13.23
N TYR A 273 -15.40 0.91 -12.91
CA TYR A 273 -14.61 1.03 -11.69
C TYR A 273 -13.21 1.56 -11.99
N CYS A 274 -12.68 2.37 -11.07
CA CYS A 274 -11.29 2.81 -11.18
C CYS A 274 -10.31 1.62 -11.11
N THR A 275 -10.73 0.50 -10.52
CA THR A 275 -9.97 -0.73 -10.36
C THR A 275 -10.01 -1.68 -11.56
N ASP A 276 -10.64 -1.31 -12.68
CA ASP A 276 -10.77 -2.21 -13.83
C ASP A 276 -9.41 -2.65 -14.44
N LEU A 277 -8.31 -1.93 -14.14
CA LEU A 277 -6.94 -2.38 -14.45
C LEU A 277 -6.57 -3.73 -13.80
N ALA A 278 -7.15 -4.07 -12.65
CA ALA A 278 -6.93 -5.35 -11.98
C ALA A 278 -7.30 -6.56 -12.86
N LYS A 279 -8.27 -6.36 -13.77
CA LYS A 279 -8.78 -7.41 -14.66
C LYS A 279 -7.74 -7.82 -15.71
N VAL A 280 -6.76 -6.97 -16.02
CA VAL A 280 -5.65 -7.29 -16.95
C VAL A 280 -4.88 -8.52 -16.49
N ILE A 281 -4.69 -8.70 -15.19
CA ILE A 281 -4.00 -9.86 -14.59
C ILE A 281 -4.97 -10.84 -13.92
N LEU A 282 -6.29 -10.66 -14.11
CA LEU A 282 -7.34 -11.48 -13.50
C LEU A 282 -7.26 -11.52 -11.97
N SER A 283 -6.93 -10.40 -11.34
CA SER A 283 -6.84 -10.28 -9.88
C SER A 283 -8.18 -9.87 -9.28
N PRO A 284 -8.61 -10.47 -8.15
CA PRO A 284 -9.91 -10.14 -7.55
C PRO A 284 -9.95 -8.70 -7.04
N VAL A 285 -11.13 -8.09 -7.15
CA VAL A 285 -11.41 -6.72 -6.70
C VAL A 285 -12.51 -6.74 -5.64
N ILE A 286 -12.24 -6.09 -4.50
CA ILE A 286 -13.19 -5.91 -3.41
C ILE A 286 -13.55 -4.43 -3.30
N HIS A 287 -14.77 -4.08 -3.67
CA HIS A 287 -15.33 -2.74 -3.44
C HIS A 287 -15.99 -2.72 -2.08
N VAL A 288 -15.60 -1.78 -1.22
CA VAL A 288 -16.11 -1.73 0.15
C VAL A 288 -16.44 -0.32 0.58
N ASN A 289 -17.59 -0.17 1.24
CA ASN A 289 -18.01 1.08 1.84
C ASN A 289 -17.07 1.47 3.00
N SER A 290 -16.37 2.58 2.83
CA SER A 290 -15.39 3.12 3.80
C SER A 290 -16.03 3.48 5.15
N ASP A 291 -17.33 3.79 5.19
CA ASP A 291 -18.07 4.08 6.43
C ASP A 291 -18.42 2.80 7.24
N ASP A 292 -18.30 1.60 6.65
CA ASP A 292 -18.44 0.33 7.37
C ASP A 292 -17.08 -0.34 7.61
N VAL A 293 -16.36 0.18 8.61
CA VAL A 293 -15.00 -0.27 8.93
C VAL A 293 -14.88 -1.76 9.27
N GLU A 294 -15.94 -2.41 9.78
CA GLU A 294 -15.88 -3.86 10.03
C GLU A 294 -15.79 -4.63 8.70
N SER A 295 -16.56 -4.19 7.69
CA SER A 295 -16.50 -4.71 6.32
C SER A 295 -15.18 -4.39 5.63
N VAL A 296 -14.58 -3.21 5.88
CA VAL A 296 -13.22 -2.88 5.41
C VAL A 296 -12.21 -3.87 5.98
N ILE A 297 -12.25 -4.16 7.28
CA ILE A 297 -11.32 -5.12 7.89
C ILE A 297 -11.52 -6.53 7.33
N TYR A 298 -12.76 -6.95 7.11
CA TYR A 298 -13.04 -8.25 6.49
C TYR A 298 -12.48 -8.31 5.06
N SER A 299 -12.70 -7.28 4.25
CA SER A 299 -12.14 -7.14 2.89
C SER A 299 -10.60 -7.17 2.86
N ILE A 300 -9.96 -6.52 3.83
CA ILE A 300 -8.51 -6.53 3.96
C ILE A 300 -8.00 -7.92 4.32
N ARG A 301 -8.72 -8.65 5.18
CA ARG A 301 -8.34 -10.02 5.51
C ARG A 301 -8.44 -10.95 4.30
N PHE A 302 -9.49 -10.81 3.48
CA PHE A 302 -9.56 -11.48 2.17
C PHE A 302 -8.31 -11.20 1.34
N ALA A 303 -7.94 -9.92 1.21
CA ALA A 303 -6.81 -9.52 0.38
C ALA A 303 -5.50 -10.15 0.86
N ILE A 304 -5.28 -10.21 2.17
CA ILE A 304 -4.11 -10.89 2.76
C ILE A 304 -4.17 -12.39 2.47
N ASP A 305 -5.28 -13.06 2.83
CA ASP A 305 -5.36 -14.52 2.75
C ASP A 305 -5.28 -15.01 1.29
N PHE A 306 -5.91 -14.29 0.35
CA PHE A 306 -5.84 -14.60 -1.08
C PHE A 306 -4.41 -14.41 -1.60
N ARG A 307 -3.77 -13.27 -1.31
CA ARG A 307 -2.38 -13.01 -1.68
C ARG A 307 -1.45 -14.10 -1.14
N MET A 308 -1.60 -14.47 0.12
CA MET A 308 -0.75 -15.48 0.75
C MET A 308 -0.97 -16.89 0.18
N SER A 309 -2.19 -17.19 -0.28
CA SER A 309 -2.54 -18.48 -0.89
C SER A 309 -2.07 -18.59 -2.34
N TYR A 310 -2.12 -17.50 -3.11
CA TYR A 310 -1.95 -17.54 -4.57
C TYR A 310 -0.80 -16.67 -5.11
N ASN A 311 -0.10 -15.94 -4.25
CA ASN A 311 1.00 -15.04 -4.61
C ASN A 311 0.65 -14.06 -5.73
N LYS A 312 -0.55 -13.49 -5.65
CA LYS A 312 -1.16 -12.65 -6.68
C LYS A 312 -1.71 -11.36 -6.09
N ASP A 313 -1.70 -10.31 -6.89
CA ASP A 313 -2.21 -8.99 -6.51
C ASP A 313 -3.70 -9.06 -6.15
N VAL A 314 -4.11 -8.22 -5.20
CA VAL A 314 -5.51 -8.06 -4.78
C VAL A 314 -5.82 -6.58 -4.60
N PHE A 315 -7.00 -6.17 -5.03
CA PHE A 315 -7.40 -4.76 -5.07
C PHE A 315 -8.57 -4.50 -4.13
N VAL A 316 -8.37 -3.58 -3.18
CA VAL A 316 -9.42 -3.11 -2.26
C VAL A 316 -9.77 -1.67 -2.63
N ASP A 317 -10.95 -1.48 -3.21
CA ASP A 317 -11.52 -0.18 -3.56
C ASP A 317 -12.32 0.36 -2.36
N LEU A 318 -11.73 1.33 -1.63
CA LEU A 318 -12.37 1.98 -0.50
C LEU A 318 -13.27 3.10 -1.02
N LEU A 319 -14.57 2.83 -1.16
CA LEU A 319 -15.56 3.82 -1.55
C LEU A 319 -15.86 4.73 -0.35
N GLY A 320 -15.30 5.93 -0.39
CA GLY A 320 -15.53 6.98 0.59
C GLY A 320 -15.79 8.32 -0.08
N TYR A 321 -15.35 9.39 0.58
CA TYR A 321 -15.50 10.75 0.08
C TYR A 321 -14.33 11.63 0.53
N ARG A 322 -14.25 12.86 0.00
CA ARG A 322 -13.26 13.86 0.41
C ARG A 322 -13.97 15.01 1.13
N LYS A 323 -13.77 15.15 2.45
CA LYS A 323 -14.50 16.14 3.25
C LYS A 323 -14.25 17.59 2.83
N TYR A 324 -13.02 17.93 2.46
CA TYR A 324 -12.61 19.26 2.02
C TYR A 324 -12.39 19.31 0.50
N GLY A 325 -12.00 20.48 -0.03
CA GLY A 325 -11.49 20.62 -1.40
C GLY A 325 -10.27 19.73 -1.68
N HIS A 326 -9.70 19.85 -2.88
CA HIS A 326 -8.54 19.01 -3.25
C HIS A 326 -7.39 19.23 -2.27
N ASN A 327 -7.11 20.50 -2.00
CA ASN A 327 -6.41 20.97 -0.82
C ASN A 327 -7.35 21.82 0.08
N GLU A 328 -6.89 22.15 1.28
CA GLU A 328 -7.74 22.80 2.28
C GLU A 328 -8.01 24.29 2.07
N GLY A 329 -7.40 24.91 1.06
CA GLY A 329 -7.73 26.25 0.60
C GLY A 329 -8.72 26.30 -0.57
N ASP A 330 -9.03 25.15 -1.19
CA ASP A 330 -9.97 25.10 -2.31
C ASP A 330 -11.41 24.96 -1.81
N ASP A 331 -12.35 25.71 -2.40
CA ASP A 331 -13.78 25.47 -2.21
C ASP A 331 -14.32 24.57 -3.33
N PRO A 332 -14.65 23.30 -3.05
CA PRO A 332 -15.11 22.37 -4.06
C PRO A 332 -16.57 22.61 -4.48
N ARG A 333 -17.32 23.47 -3.78
CA ARG A 333 -18.73 23.75 -4.09
C ARG A 333 -18.90 24.51 -5.40
N PHE A 334 -17.84 25.17 -5.90
CA PHE A 334 -17.86 25.80 -7.23
C PHE A 334 -18.06 24.81 -8.37
N THR A 335 -17.58 23.58 -8.22
CA THR A 335 -17.67 22.55 -9.26
C THR A 335 -18.59 21.40 -8.86
N GLN A 336 -18.72 21.11 -7.57
CA GLN A 336 -19.45 19.94 -7.06
C GLN A 336 -20.45 20.27 -5.93
N PRO A 337 -21.37 21.23 -6.11
CA PRO A 337 -22.24 21.72 -5.04
C PRO A 337 -23.17 20.63 -4.48
N ASN A 338 -23.77 19.81 -5.34
CA ASN A 338 -24.69 18.75 -4.91
C ASN A 338 -23.98 17.64 -4.13
N PHE A 339 -22.79 17.24 -4.59
CA PHE A 339 -22.00 16.21 -3.92
C PHE A 339 -21.55 16.68 -2.53
N TYR A 340 -21.07 17.92 -2.42
CA TYR A 340 -20.63 18.46 -1.13
C TYR A 340 -21.79 18.76 -0.18
N LYS A 341 -23.00 19.05 -0.67
CA LYS A 341 -24.21 19.13 0.16
C LYS A 341 -24.52 17.80 0.87
N ILE A 342 -24.27 16.66 0.20
CA ILE A 342 -24.42 15.32 0.80
C ILE A 342 -23.32 15.08 1.85
N ILE A 343 -22.05 15.39 1.49
CA ILE A 343 -20.88 15.25 2.38
C ILE A 343 -21.02 16.11 3.65
N ASP A 344 -21.61 17.29 3.54
CA ASP A 344 -21.79 18.21 4.66
C ASP A 344 -22.79 17.67 5.71
N ASN A 345 -23.75 16.87 5.27
CA ASN A 345 -24.69 16.17 6.16
C ASN A 345 -24.17 14.82 6.67
N ASN A 346 -23.05 14.31 6.14
CA ASN A 346 -22.50 13.03 6.58
C ASN A 346 -21.69 13.15 7.88
N LYS A 347 -21.90 12.20 8.79
CA LYS A 347 -21.13 12.13 10.06
C LYS A 347 -19.78 11.49 9.79
N ASN A 348 -18.74 11.91 10.51
CA ASN A 348 -17.45 11.25 10.39
C ASN A 348 -17.51 9.78 10.84
N LEU A 349 -16.64 8.94 10.27
CA LEU A 349 -16.55 7.51 10.56
C LEU A 349 -16.37 7.23 12.06
N TYR A 350 -15.62 8.09 12.77
CA TYR A 350 -15.45 7.95 14.22
C TYR A 350 -16.79 7.96 14.96
N PHE A 351 -17.68 8.90 14.66
CA PHE A 351 -18.99 9.01 15.29
C PHE A 351 -19.92 7.89 14.83
N ILE A 352 -19.90 7.52 13.55
CA ILE A 352 -20.67 6.38 13.01
C ILE A 352 -20.34 5.12 13.81
N TYR A 353 -19.05 4.77 13.89
CA TYR A 353 -18.62 3.54 14.51
C TYR A 353 -18.74 3.58 16.05
N LYS A 354 -18.44 4.71 16.69
CA LYS A 354 -18.66 4.92 18.13
C LYS A 354 -20.12 4.68 18.52
N ASN A 355 -21.07 5.15 17.69
CA ASN A 355 -22.49 4.96 17.95
C ASN A 355 -22.94 3.52 17.70
N LYS A 356 -22.42 2.86 16.65
CA LYS A 356 -22.63 1.40 16.40
C LYS A 356 -22.23 0.59 17.64
N LEU A 357 -21.03 0.82 18.18
CA LEU A 357 -20.54 0.07 19.34
C LEU A 357 -21.27 0.41 20.66
N LYS A 358 -21.76 1.65 20.83
CA LYS A 358 -22.62 2.01 21.96
C LYS A 358 -23.97 1.29 21.92
N LYS A 359 -24.63 1.24 20.75
CA LYS A 359 -25.91 0.53 20.57
C LYS A 359 -25.77 -0.96 20.93
N ASN A 360 -24.64 -1.56 20.59
CA ASN A 360 -24.36 -2.96 20.90
C ASN A 360 -23.89 -3.20 22.36
N LYS A 361 -23.88 -2.17 23.22
CA LYS A 361 -23.39 -2.23 24.62
C LYS A 361 -21.95 -2.76 24.75
N LEU A 362 -21.11 -2.60 23.71
CA LEU A 362 -19.78 -3.20 23.62
C LEU A 362 -18.65 -2.34 24.24
N ILE A 363 -18.92 -1.08 24.64
CA ILE A 363 -17.86 -0.19 25.15
C ILE A 363 -18.30 0.65 26.36
N TYR A 364 -17.41 0.71 27.36
CA TYR A 364 -17.46 1.63 28.49
C TYR A 364 -17.10 3.07 28.09
N LYS A 365 -18.03 4.02 28.32
CA LYS A 365 -17.86 5.46 28.01
C LYS A 365 -16.55 6.05 28.56
N ASN A 366 -16.13 5.65 29.75
CA ASN A 366 -14.92 6.16 30.41
C ASN A 366 -13.63 5.76 29.67
N LYS A 367 -13.58 4.54 29.13
CA LYS A 367 -12.41 4.03 28.39
C LYS A 367 -12.21 4.82 27.10
N ILE A 368 -13.29 5.16 26.38
CA ILE A 368 -13.18 5.98 25.15
C ILE A 368 -12.63 7.37 25.47
N LYS A 369 -13.21 8.05 26.47
CA LYS A 369 -12.77 9.40 26.88
C LYS A 369 -11.30 9.43 27.26
N PHE A 370 -10.81 8.39 27.93
CA PHE A 370 -9.39 8.25 28.27
C PHE A 370 -8.50 8.26 27.02
N TYR A 371 -8.79 7.43 26.01
CA TYR A 371 -7.98 7.37 24.78
C TYR A 371 -8.11 8.64 23.92
N GLU A 372 -9.28 9.26 23.87
CA GLU A 372 -9.47 10.58 23.23
C GLU A 372 -8.55 11.63 23.88
N LYS A 373 -8.56 11.73 25.22
CA LYS A 373 -7.71 12.67 25.97
C LYS A 373 -6.23 12.35 25.82
N LYS A 374 -5.85 11.07 25.91
CA LYS A 374 -4.46 10.61 25.76
C LYS A 374 -3.88 11.03 24.41
N TYR A 375 -4.62 10.83 23.32
CA TYR A 375 -4.14 11.19 21.99
C TYR A 375 -4.12 12.72 21.78
N LYS A 376 -5.13 13.45 22.27
CA LYS A 376 -5.12 14.92 22.26
C LYS A 376 -3.89 15.49 22.97
N ASN A 377 -3.55 14.95 24.14
CA ASN A 377 -2.36 15.36 24.88
C ASN A 377 -1.06 15.04 24.13
N TYR A 378 -0.98 13.88 23.48
CA TYR A 378 0.14 13.53 22.62
C TYR A 378 0.36 14.57 21.50
N LEU A 379 -0.71 14.97 20.79
CA LEU A 379 -0.63 15.99 19.73
C LEU A 379 -0.25 17.37 20.29
N ASN A 380 -0.88 17.80 21.38
CA ASN A 380 -0.54 19.07 22.04
C ASN A 380 0.94 19.12 22.47
N ASN A 381 1.45 18.06 23.07
CA ASN A 381 2.84 17.99 23.50
C ASN A 381 3.80 18.02 22.31
N GLY A 382 3.47 17.30 21.23
CA GLY A 382 4.23 17.36 19.98
C GLY A 382 4.26 18.77 19.40
N PHE A 383 3.12 19.45 19.37
CA PHE A 383 2.99 20.82 18.87
C PHE A 383 3.80 21.82 19.68
N ILE A 384 3.69 21.80 21.01
CA ILE A 384 4.48 22.66 21.90
C ILE A 384 5.98 22.45 21.66
N LYS A 385 6.44 21.18 21.65
CA LYS A 385 7.85 20.84 21.40
C LYS A 385 8.34 21.27 20.01
N SER A 386 7.48 21.23 19.01
CA SER A 386 7.86 21.60 17.63
C SER A 386 8.17 23.10 17.49
N LYS A 387 7.60 23.96 18.35
CA LYS A 387 7.89 25.40 18.36
C LYS A 387 9.34 25.72 18.76
N PHE A 388 9.92 24.94 19.69
CA PHE A 388 11.27 25.16 20.21
C PHE A 388 12.39 24.55 19.36
N GLU A 389 12.08 23.75 18.34
CA GLU A 389 13.08 23.14 17.48
C GLU A 389 13.63 24.18 16.49
N ILE A 390 14.93 24.41 16.42
CA ILE A 390 15.48 25.48 15.55
C ILE A 390 15.67 24.97 14.11
N LYS A 391 16.04 23.70 13.93
CA LYS A 391 16.30 23.09 12.63
C LYS A 391 15.69 21.70 12.51
N THR A 392 15.28 21.35 11.29
CA THR A 392 14.70 20.05 10.96
C THR A 392 15.79 19.07 10.56
N LYS A 393 15.83 17.90 11.21
CA LYS A 393 16.70 16.79 10.78
C LYS A 393 15.91 15.87 9.85
N LEU A 394 16.44 15.63 8.64
CA LEU A 394 15.95 14.56 7.79
C LEU A 394 16.68 13.27 8.16
N ASP A 395 15.91 12.22 8.38
CA ASP A 395 16.47 10.88 8.55
C ASP A 395 16.49 10.17 7.20
N ASN A 396 17.51 9.33 7.00
CA ASN A 396 17.60 8.55 5.78
C ASN A 396 16.49 7.49 5.77
N PHE A 397 15.70 7.47 4.70
CA PHE A 397 14.62 6.50 4.55
C PHE A 397 15.13 5.09 4.20
N LEU A 398 16.34 4.97 3.64
CA LEU A 398 17.00 3.70 3.39
C LEU A 398 17.93 3.33 4.54
N ILE A 399 17.71 2.13 5.09
CA ILE A 399 18.65 1.52 6.03
C ILE A 399 19.57 0.61 5.23
N TYR A 400 20.82 1.05 5.04
CA TYR A 400 21.87 0.23 4.47
C TYR A 400 22.47 -0.66 5.58
N LYS A 401 22.69 -1.95 5.28
CA LYS A 401 23.43 -2.85 6.18
C LYS A 401 24.87 -2.38 6.39
N GLU A 402 25.45 -1.77 5.35
CA GLU A 402 26.79 -1.18 5.39
C GLU A 402 26.70 0.33 5.68
N LYS A 403 27.64 0.85 6.47
CA LYS A 403 27.76 2.29 6.67
C LYS A 403 28.29 2.95 5.40
N LEU A 404 27.37 3.48 4.59
CA LEU A 404 27.71 4.35 3.47
C LEU A 404 27.99 5.76 3.99
N ASN A 405 29.12 6.34 3.57
CA ASN A 405 29.44 7.72 3.85
C ASN A 405 28.91 8.62 2.73
N SER A 406 28.45 9.81 3.08
CA SER A 406 28.08 10.82 2.09
C SER A 406 29.26 11.10 1.16
N ALA A 407 28.98 11.18 -0.14
CA ALA A 407 30.01 11.42 -1.13
C ALA A 407 30.73 12.75 -0.87
N ASN A 408 32.06 12.69 -0.83
CA ASN A 408 32.93 13.84 -0.73
C ASN A 408 33.71 13.95 -2.04
N TYR A 409 33.68 15.11 -2.69
CA TYR A 409 34.40 15.33 -3.96
C TYR A 409 35.88 14.94 -3.88
N LYS A 410 36.54 15.23 -2.74
CA LYS A 410 37.93 14.82 -2.50
C LYS A 410 38.12 13.30 -2.49
N VAL A 411 37.11 12.55 -2.06
CA VAL A 411 37.12 11.08 -2.04
C VAL A 411 36.75 10.53 -3.42
N LEU A 412 35.84 11.17 -4.15
CA LEU A 412 35.40 10.74 -5.48
C LEU A 412 36.52 10.77 -6.53
N ILE A 413 37.44 11.72 -6.42
CA ILE A 413 38.58 11.85 -7.34
C ILE A 413 39.77 10.95 -6.96
N ASN A 414 39.73 10.30 -5.80
CA ASN A 414 40.80 9.39 -5.41
C ASN A 414 40.79 8.19 -6.36
N GLU A 415 41.97 7.79 -6.81
CA GLU A 415 42.11 6.58 -7.62
C GLU A 415 41.64 5.36 -6.81
N VAL A 416 40.59 4.70 -7.30
CA VAL A 416 40.14 3.42 -6.76
C VAL A 416 40.77 2.31 -7.60
N LYS A 417 41.47 1.39 -6.94
CA LYS A 417 42.08 0.23 -7.61
C LYS A 417 41.00 -0.72 -8.12
N THR A 418 40.59 -0.53 -9.36
CA THR A 418 39.63 -1.38 -10.09
C THR A 418 40.33 -2.42 -10.98
N THR A 419 41.65 -2.56 -10.88
CA THR A 419 42.44 -3.54 -11.66
C THR A 419 42.26 -4.96 -11.12
N PHE A 420 42.17 -5.93 -12.03
CA PHE A 420 42.03 -7.36 -11.71
C PHE A 420 43.14 -8.20 -12.34
N LYS A 421 43.52 -9.30 -11.66
CA LYS A 421 44.49 -10.26 -12.22
C LYS A 421 43.94 -10.88 -13.50
N LYS A 422 44.76 -10.91 -14.55
CA LYS A 422 44.42 -11.49 -15.87
C LYS A 422 43.81 -12.90 -15.75
N ASN A 423 44.35 -13.75 -14.87
CA ASN A 423 43.85 -15.11 -14.69
C ASN A 423 42.38 -15.16 -14.21
N ILE A 424 41.95 -14.19 -13.41
CA ILE A 424 40.55 -14.07 -12.96
C ILE A 424 39.65 -13.75 -14.16
N LEU A 425 40.05 -12.77 -14.99
CA LEU A 425 39.32 -12.39 -16.20
C LEU A 425 39.21 -13.55 -17.19
N LEU A 426 40.30 -14.31 -17.37
CA LEU A 426 40.30 -15.52 -18.20
C LEU A 426 39.40 -16.62 -17.61
N LYS A 427 39.36 -16.79 -16.28
CA LYS A 427 38.46 -17.75 -15.63
C LYS A 427 36.99 -17.39 -15.84
N ILE A 428 36.63 -16.11 -15.72
CA ILE A 428 35.27 -15.60 -15.99
C ILE A 428 34.91 -15.82 -17.46
N GLY A 429 35.78 -15.42 -18.39
CA GLY A 429 35.57 -15.66 -19.81
C GLY A 429 35.34 -17.15 -20.11
N ASN A 430 36.14 -18.04 -19.51
CA ASN A 430 35.96 -19.48 -19.71
C ASN A 430 34.59 -19.98 -19.24
N LYS A 431 34.06 -19.45 -18.13
CA LYS A 431 32.70 -19.79 -17.67
C LYS A 431 31.62 -19.30 -18.63
N ILE A 432 31.75 -18.10 -19.17
CA ILE A 432 30.75 -17.50 -20.08
C ILE A 432 30.68 -18.25 -21.41
N TYR A 433 31.82 -18.65 -21.99
CA TYR A 433 31.85 -19.25 -23.34
C TYR A 433 31.79 -20.77 -23.38
N ASN A 434 31.87 -21.45 -22.23
CA ASN A 434 31.73 -22.89 -22.17
C ASN A 434 30.26 -23.26 -21.97
N VAL A 435 29.69 -23.93 -22.96
CA VAL A 435 28.39 -24.56 -22.82
C VAL A 435 28.50 -25.89 -22.06
N PRO A 436 27.54 -26.24 -21.19
CA PRO A 436 27.46 -27.55 -20.55
C PRO A 436 27.45 -28.70 -21.58
N LYS A 437 28.32 -29.70 -21.41
CA LYS A 437 28.40 -30.85 -22.33
C LYS A 437 27.16 -31.75 -22.28
N ASN A 438 26.45 -31.75 -21.15
CA ASN A 438 25.26 -32.56 -20.90
C ASN A 438 23.96 -31.96 -21.47
N LYS A 439 24.03 -30.85 -22.20
CA LYS A 439 22.87 -30.20 -22.82
C LYS A 439 23.11 -30.00 -24.32
N LYS A 440 22.08 -30.22 -25.14
CA LYS A 440 22.10 -29.89 -26.57
C LYS A 440 21.82 -28.41 -26.75
N PHE A 441 22.68 -27.71 -27.47
CA PHE A 441 22.54 -26.29 -27.79
C PHE A 441 22.42 -26.09 -29.30
N TYR A 442 21.74 -25.02 -29.72
CA TYR A 442 21.66 -24.63 -31.12
C TYR A 442 23.06 -24.39 -31.71
N ASN A 443 23.35 -25.02 -32.85
CA ASN A 443 24.70 -25.08 -33.42
C ASN A 443 25.32 -23.70 -33.72
N LYS A 444 24.52 -22.72 -34.16
CA LYS A 444 25.02 -21.36 -34.40
C LYS A 444 25.49 -20.68 -33.11
N THR A 445 24.80 -20.93 -31.98
CA THR A 445 25.19 -20.41 -30.65
C THR A 445 26.52 -21.01 -30.21
N VAL A 446 26.70 -22.32 -30.35
CA VAL A 446 27.96 -22.99 -30.01
C VAL A 446 29.12 -22.45 -30.86
N LYS A 447 28.90 -22.28 -32.17
CA LYS A 447 29.90 -21.70 -33.09
C LYS A 447 30.25 -20.26 -32.70
N PHE A 448 29.24 -19.43 -32.38
CA PHE A 448 29.44 -18.05 -31.93
C PHE A 448 30.25 -17.97 -30.63
N LEU A 449 29.90 -18.76 -29.61
CA LEU A 449 30.62 -18.79 -28.33
C LEU A 449 32.07 -19.27 -28.50
N LYS A 450 32.32 -20.28 -29.34
CA LYS A 450 33.69 -20.73 -29.69
C LYS A 450 34.52 -19.63 -30.35
N ILE A 451 33.93 -18.87 -31.29
CA ILE A 451 34.62 -17.74 -31.95
C ILE A 451 34.95 -16.64 -30.94
N LYS A 452 34.00 -16.27 -30.07
CA LYS A 452 34.20 -15.28 -29.01
C LYS A 452 35.31 -15.71 -28.05
N LYS A 453 35.27 -16.97 -27.57
CA LYS A 453 36.34 -17.56 -26.75
C LYS A 453 37.70 -17.44 -27.44
N LYS A 454 37.82 -17.80 -28.72
CA LYS A 454 39.11 -17.69 -29.44
C LYS A 454 39.61 -16.24 -29.49
N LYS A 455 38.73 -15.26 -29.74
CA LYS A 455 39.10 -13.84 -29.83
C LYS A 455 39.64 -13.28 -28.51
N THR A 456 39.03 -13.63 -27.40
CA THR A 456 39.43 -13.07 -26.10
C THR A 456 40.73 -13.65 -25.59
N PHE A 457 40.85 -14.98 -25.69
CA PHE A 457 42.02 -15.68 -25.16
C PHE A 457 43.25 -15.51 -26.05
N LYS A 458 43.07 -15.31 -27.38
CA LYS A 458 44.20 -15.14 -28.32
C LYS A 458 44.49 -13.71 -28.75
N LYS A 459 43.47 -12.86 -28.99
CA LYS A 459 43.67 -11.53 -29.57
C LYS A 459 43.62 -10.38 -28.56
N ARG A 460 43.41 -10.65 -27.26
CA ARG A 460 43.24 -9.64 -26.19
C ARG A 460 42.20 -8.55 -26.52
N ASN A 461 41.28 -8.83 -27.44
CA ASN A 461 40.27 -7.89 -27.91
C ASN A 461 38.94 -8.17 -27.21
N CYS A 462 38.77 -7.59 -26.02
CA CYS A 462 37.45 -7.44 -25.40
C CYS A 462 36.72 -6.29 -26.11
N ARG A 463 35.58 -6.57 -26.75
CA ARG A 463 34.69 -5.55 -27.36
C ARG A 463 33.51 -5.30 -26.43
N LEU A 464 32.84 -4.14 -26.49
CA LEU A 464 31.74 -3.78 -25.58
C LEU A 464 30.74 -4.90 -25.22
N GLY A 465 30.35 -5.79 -26.14
CA GLY A 465 29.58 -7.01 -25.80
C GLY A 465 30.36 -8.11 -25.06
N TYR A 466 31.25 -7.72 -24.15
CA TYR A 466 32.01 -8.54 -23.18
C TYR A 466 31.71 -8.12 -21.74
N SER A 467 31.13 -6.93 -21.55
CA SER A 467 30.55 -6.46 -20.28
C SER A 467 29.16 -7.03 -20.11
#